data_AF-A0A0V0XBV6-F1
#
_entry.id   AF-A0A0V0XBV6-F1
#
_cell.length_a   1.000
_cell.length_b   1.000
_cell.length_c   1.000
_cell.angle_alpha   90.00
_cell.angle_beta   90.00
_cell.angle_gamma   90.00
#
_symmetry.space_group_name_H-M   'P 1'
#
loop_
_entity.id
_entity.type
_entity.pdbx_description
1 polymer ?
#
loop_
_entity_poly.entity_id
_entity_poly.type
_entity_poly.pdbx_seq_one_letter_code
_entity_poly.pdbx_strand_id
1 'polypeptide(L)' 'LGKLRREAERAKRALSNQHQVRVEIEALFDGIDFSEPLTRARFEELNNDLFRKTMGPVKKAMEDA' A
#
# COMPACT_ATOMS: atom_id res chain seq x y z
N LEU A 1 -6.44 -0.94 -15.49
CA LEU A 1 -6.52 -1.43 -14.09
C LEU A 1 -5.43 -2.45 -13.71
N GLY A 2 -5.10 -3.45 -14.55
CA GLY A 2 -4.10 -4.49 -14.20
C GLY A 2 -2.70 -3.96 -13.88
N LYS A 3 -2.16 -3.04 -14.70
CA LYS A 3 -0.85 -2.40 -14.47
C LYS A 3 -0.78 -1.68 -13.11
N LEU A 4 -1.79 -0.87 -12.80
CA LEU A 4 -1.87 -0.13 -11.54
C LEU A 4 -1.86 -1.05 -10.31
N ARG A 5 -2.68 -2.11 -10.32
CA ARG A 5 -2.69 -3.07 -9.20
C ARG A 5 -1.34 -3.75 -8.99
N ARG A 6 -0.66 -4.11 -10.09
CA ARG A 6 0.66 -4.74 -10.05
C ARG A 6 1.71 -3.80 -9.44
N GLU A 7 1.79 -2.56 -9.91
CA GLU A 7 2.77 -1.61 -9.38
C GLU A 7 2.43 -1.14 -7.97
N ALA A 8 1.15 -1.06 -7.60
CA ALA A 8 0.75 -0.81 -6.22
C ALA A 8 1.18 -1.93 -5.26
N GLU A 9 1.05 -3.21 -5.68
CA GLU A 9 1.54 -4.35 -4.90
C GLU A 9 3.06 -4.32 -4.75
N ARG A 10 3.79 -3.97 -5.82
CA ARG A 10 5.24 -3.80 -5.79
C ARG A 10 5.65 -2.68 -4.82
N ALA A 11 4.98 -1.53 -4.91
CA ALA A 11 5.21 -0.40 -4.02
C ALA A 11 4.94 -0.76 -2.55
N LYS A 12 3.84 -1.46 -2.28
CA LYS A 12 3.52 -1.97 -0.93
C LYS A 12 4.65 -2.82 -0.36
N ARG A 13 5.16 -3.79 -1.14
CA ARG A 13 6.27 -4.66 -0.72
C ARG A 13 7.56 -3.89 -0.45
N ALA A 14 7.88 -2.92 -1.31
CA ALA A 14 9.05 -2.06 -1.13
C ALA A 14 8.92 -1.20 0.12
N LEU A 15 7.75 -0.60 0.37
CA LEU A 15 7.52 0.25 1.53
C LEU A 15 7.60 -0.49 2.87
N SER A 16 7.48 -1.83 2.88
CA SER A 16 7.73 -2.64 4.09
C SER A 16 9.17 -2.51 4.61
N ASN A 17 10.15 -2.14 3.78
CA ASN A 17 11.55 -1.94 4.21
C ASN A 17 12.15 -0.59 3.79
N GLN A 18 11.56 0.13 2.83
CA GLN A 18 11.97 1.47 2.39
C GLN A 18 11.05 2.58 2.92
N HIS A 19 11.58 3.79 3.10
CA HIS A 19 10.80 4.96 3.52
C HIS A 19 9.99 5.60 2.37
N GLN A 20 10.39 5.36 1.13
CA GLN A 20 9.77 5.94 -0.06
C GLN A 20 10.07 5.05 -1.28
N VAL A 21 9.14 5.01 -2.23
CA VAL A 21 9.30 4.37 -3.54
C VAL A 21 8.68 5.27 -4.61
N ARG A 22 9.14 5.21 -5.86
CA ARG A 22 8.48 5.87 -6.99
C ARG A 22 7.62 4.83 -7.72
N VAL A 23 6.33 5.14 -7.90
CA VAL A 23 5.38 4.29 -8.61
C VAL A 23 5.38 4.74 -10.07
N GLU A 24 5.85 3.87 -10.96
CA GLU A 24 6.03 4.19 -12.38
C GLU A 24 5.21 3.22 -13.23
N ILE A 25 4.36 3.76 -14.11
CA ILE A 25 3.49 2.98 -15.00
C ILE A 25 3.44 3.63 -16.38
N GLU A 26 3.90 2.90 -17.39
CA GLU A 26 3.79 3.33 -18.78
C GLU A 26 2.36 3.25 -19.30
N ALA A 27 1.92 4.29 -20.01
CA ALA A 27 0.61 4.43 -20.64
C ALA A 27 -0.52 3.97 -19.70
N LEU A 28 -0.61 4.60 -18.53
CA LEU A 28 -1.61 4.28 -17.51
C LEU A 28 -3.02 4.64 -17.99
N PHE A 29 -3.16 5.80 -18.63
CA PHE A 29 -4.43 6.31 -19.14
C PHE A 29 -4.20 7.17 -20.39
N ASP A 30 -4.93 6.93 -21.48
CA ASP A 30 -4.82 7.65 -22.76
C ASP A 30 -3.38 7.80 -23.31
N GLY A 31 -2.56 6.78 -23.11
CA GLY A 31 -1.15 6.79 -23.54
C GLY A 31 -0.23 7.64 -22.65
N ILE A 32 -0.75 8.20 -21.56
CA ILE A 32 0.00 9.03 -20.62
C ILE A 32 0.65 8.15 -19.54
N ASP A 33 1.93 8.37 -19.30
CA ASP A 33 2.70 7.72 -18.24
C ASP A 33 2.34 8.29 -16.86
N PHE A 34 2.50 7.45 -15.84
CA PHE A 34 2.34 7.82 -14.44
C PHE A 34 3.68 7.66 -13.71
N SER A 35 4.12 8.68 -12.98
CA SER A 35 5.34 8.62 -12.16
C SER A 35 5.21 9.51 -10.93
N GLU A 36 4.87 8.90 -9.80
CA GLU A 36 4.65 9.63 -8.54
C GLU A 36 5.41 8.97 -7.37
N PRO A 37 6.01 9.74 -6.46
CA PRO A 37 6.55 9.19 -5.23
C PRO A 37 5.43 8.79 -4.26
N LEU A 38 5.62 7.67 -3.57
CA LEU A 38 4.81 7.24 -2.44
C LEU A 38 5.72 7.02 -1.23
N THR A 39 5.43 7.70 -0.13
CA THR A 39 6.14 7.52 1.14
C THR A 39 5.46 6.49 2.02
N ARG A 40 6.22 5.86 2.93
CA ARG A 40 5.69 4.93 3.93
C ARG A 40 4.63 5.61 4.80
N ALA A 41 4.90 6.82 5.27
CA ALA A 41 3.96 7.60 6.07
C ALA A 41 2.61 7.80 5.35
N ARG A 42 2.64 8.17 4.06
CA ARG A 42 1.41 8.34 3.27
C ARG A 42 0.69 7.01 3.05
N PHE A 43 1.42 5.93 2.81
CA PHE A 43 0.85 4.59 2.70
C PHE A 43 0.17 4.14 4.00
N GLU A 44 0.79 4.39 5.14
CA GLU A 44 0.23 4.05 6.46
C GLU A 44 -1.01 4.90 6.81
N GLU A 45 -1.01 6.18 6.43
CA GLU A 45 -2.18 7.04 6.56
C GLU A 45 -3.36 6.52 5.73
N LEU A 46 -3.12 6.17 4.46
CA LEU A 46 -4.15 5.64 3.54
C LEU A 46 -4.78 4.34 4.01
N ASN A 47 -4.04 3.51 4.76
CA ASN A 47 -4.49 2.20 5.23
C ASN A 47 -4.78 2.18 6.75
N ASN A 48 -4.84 3.34 7.40
CA ASN A 48 -4.89 3.42 8.86
C ASN A 48 -6.12 2.70 9.45
N ASP A 49 -7.28 2.84 8.81
CA ASP A 49 -8.51 2.19 9.25
C ASP A 49 -8.42 0.66 9.13
N LEU A 50 -7.81 0.15 8.06
CA LEU A 50 -7.59 -1.28 7.84
C LEU A 50 -6.61 -1.84 8.87
N PHE A 51 -5.52 -1.12 9.15
CA PHE A 51 -4.56 -1.51 10.18
C PHE A 51 -5.17 -1.53 11.57
N ARG A 52 -6.06 -0.59 11.92
CA ARG A 52 -6.79 -0.65 13.20
C ARG A 52 -7.71 -1.85 13.30
N LYS A 53 -8.36 -2.25 12.21
CA LYS A 53 -9.25 -3.43 12.18
C LYS A 53 -8.51 -4.74 12.47
N THR A 54 -7.19 -4.83 12.23
CA THR A 54 -6.42 -6.05 12.53
C THR A 54 -6.30 -6.33 14.03
N MET A 55 -6.49 -5.32 14.90
CA MET A 55 -6.43 -5.49 16.35
C MET A 55 -7.65 -6.23 16.91
N GLY A 56 -8.79 -6.26 16.21
CA GLY A 56 -10.00 -6.95 16.66
C GLY A 56 -9.77 -8.46 16.84
N PRO A 57 -9.32 -9.18 15.79
CA PRO A 57 -8.96 -10.59 15.88
C PRO A 57 -7.88 -10.89 16.92
N VAL A 58 -6.87 -10.01 17.07
CA VAL A 58 -5.79 -10.17 18.06
C VAL A 58 -6.35 -10.14 19.48
N LYS A 59 -7.20 -9.16 19.81
CA LYS A 59 -7.81 -9.04 21.13
C LYS A 59 -8.65 -10.27 21.46
N LYS A 60 -9.50 -10.70 20.52
CA LYS A 60 -10.32 -11.90 20.71
C LYS A 60 -9.47 -13.14 21.00
N ALA A 61 -8.40 -13.35 20.23
CA ALA A 61 -7.51 -14.49 20.43
C ALA A 61 -6.82 -14.50 21.81
N MET A 62 -6.60 -13.32 22.41
CA MET A 62 -6.05 -13.21 23.77
C MET A 62 -7.09 -13.46 24.86
N GLU A 63 -8.37 -13.14 24.60
CA GLU A 63 -9.48 -13.39 25.52
C GLU A 63 -9.91 -14.87 25.54
N ASP A 64 -9.78 -15.56 24.40
CA ASP A 64 -10.12 -16.98 24.25
C ASP A 64 -9.07 -17.95 24.86
N ALA A 65 -7.90 -17.44 25.29
CA ALA A 65 -6.76 -18.23 25.80
C ALA A 65 -6.81 -18.43 27.33
#